data_AF-A0A293LF71-F1
#
_entry.id   AF-A0A293LF71-F1
#
_cell.length_a   1.000
_cell.length_b   1.000
_cell.length_c   1.000
_cell.angle_alpha   90.00
_cell.angle_beta   90.00
_cell.angle_gamma   90.00
#
_symmetry.space_group_name_H-M   'P 1'
#
loop_
_entity.id
_entity.type
_entity.pdbx_description
1 polymer ?
#
loop_
_entity_poly.entity_id
_entity_poly.type
_entity_poly.pdbx_seq_one_letter_code
_entity_poly.pdbx_strand_id
1 'polypeptide(L)'
;MATALADFAELNQMQPLMILFEELNERKHVAGDMLLHMLGNVATYLEGLSPEGNALLWTAFLPQLDALLRKLLLALPPGATSANNANLPPANALGPLLRLMLCVLKAPTINTCKSILDPFSKILSYAIQHSLVQYQQLLELCHLCNRNMSRERDKMVFTRTTVFELVQALKFKSVIPDENLLVLVQFVLQDAGGLLCPNVIIEDIPFPQDLQNAYNTCASESMRQNLNEALEFVADVHALIRIKSNFHGTASRLNEETLGGQVKAGIAQYLALEITKGNGRDNRAIGKYLPWLYHPPSSMQQGPKEFIDCVAHIRLLSWLLVGALMHSALLGNSANFVCQPIPLEANGHIVDHIQVILAGFAEQSKASVLHMSSLFHAFILCQLWTMYCEHMVSLNPPGSEQNQLCTLTLTDFWIKVTPGILQLVCHSKVLAEMVSLHFLSLMEALLECNSTILARLLPMWTPVLYSYQGHLPSQLKVRLQACLDWLPPLQTREEAAFISSNFLKWLQRLQFKMGQIELQSSAATQFYSV
;
A
#
# COMPACT_ATOMS: atom_id res chain seq x y z
N MET A 1 -9.91 -16.97 39.00
CA MET A 1 -8.99 -17.87 39.74
C MET A 1 -7.65 -17.20 39.97
N ALA A 2 -6.89 -16.83 38.92
CA ALA A 2 -5.61 -16.14 39.08
C ALA A 2 -5.68 -14.91 40.01
N THR A 3 -6.67 -14.02 39.79
CA THR A 3 -6.93 -12.86 40.65
C THR A 3 -7.22 -13.24 42.10
N ALA A 4 -8.07 -14.24 42.34
CA ALA A 4 -8.37 -14.72 43.69
C ALA A 4 -7.14 -15.34 44.39
N LEU A 5 -6.22 -15.96 43.65
CA LEU A 5 -4.96 -16.46 44.22
C LEU A 5 -3.99 -15.33 44.56
N ALA A 6 -4.16 -14.13 43.98
CA ALA A 6 -3.33 -12.96 44.30
C ALA A 6 -3.52 -12.49 45.75
N ASP A 7 -4.71 -12.72 46.29
CA ASP A 7 -5.07 -12.35 47.67
C ASP A 7 -4.35 -13.21 48.71
N PHE A 8 -3.69 -14.31 48.30
CA PHE A 8 -3.02 -15.27 49.19
C PHE A 8 -1.50 -15.33 48.88
N ALA A 9 -0.71 -14.56 49.61
CA ALA A 9 0.75 -14.46 49.42
C ALA A 9 1.52 -15.79 49.54
N GLU A 10 0.94 -16.79 50.24
CA GLU A 10 1.54 -18.13 50.40
C GLU A 10 1.34 -19.03 49.17
N LEU A 11 0.40 -18.68 48.27
CA LEU A 11 0.06 -19.51 47.12
C LEU A 11 0.83 -19.07 45.87
N ASN A 12 1.47 -20.04 45.21
CA ASN A 12 2.12 -19.83 43.93
C ASN A 12 1.08 -19.80 42.80
N GLN A 13 0.78 -18.60 42.28
CA GLN A 13 -0.17 -18.42 41.17
C GLN A 13 0.25 -19.12 39.87
N MET A 14 1.53 -19.46 39.68
CA MET A 14 2.03 -20.20 38.51
C MET A 14 1.92 -21.72 38.67
N GLN A 15 1.72 -22.23 39.90
CA GLN A 15 1.70 -23.67 40.17
C GLN A 15 0.64 -24.43 39.35
N PRO A 16 -0.61 -23.94 39.18
CA PRO A 16 -1.61 -24.64 38.36
C PRO A 16 -1.16 -24.80 36.90
N LEU A 17 -0.44 -23.81 36.36
CA LEU A 17 0.09 -23.86 35.00
C LEU A 17 1.26 -24.85 34.90
N MET A 18 2.14 -24.89 35.91
CA MET A 18 3.25 -25.86 35.91
C MET A 18 2.73 -27.30 35.85
N ILE A 19 1.76 -27.65 36.71
CA ILE A 19 1.17 -29.01 36.74
C ILE A 19 0.50 -29.33 35.41
N LEU A 20 -0.30 -28.41 34.87
CA LEU A 20 -0.98 -28.59 33.58
C LEU A 20 0.02 -28.87 32.45
N PHE A 21 1.09 -28.09 32.36
CA PHE A 21 2.05 -28.19 31.26
C PHE A 21 2.95 -29.43 31.40
N GLU A 22 3.32 -29.82 32.62
CA GLU A 22 4.02 -31.09 32.88
C GLU A 22 3.19 -32.27 32.36
N GLU A 23 1.91 -32.37 32.75
CA GLU A 23 1.02 -33.44 32.28
C GLU A 23 0.83 -33.44 30.76
N LEU A 24 0.66 -32.27 30.14
CA LEU A 24 0.51 -32.16 28.69
C LEU A 24 1.81 -32.51 27.95
N ASN A 25 2.97 -32.18 28.53
CA ASN A 25 4.28 -32.53 27.98
C ASN A 25 4.62 -34.02 28.13
N GLU A 26 4.00 -34.75 29.07
CA GLU A 26 4.15 -36.21 29.14
C GLU A 26 3.28 -36.96 28.12
N ARG A 27 2.17 -36.37 27.67
CA ARG A 27 1.28 -37.01 26.68
C ARG A 27 1.96 -37.13 25.31
N LYS A 28 1.87 -38.32 24.71
CA LYS A 28 2.36 -38.61 23.35
C LYS A 28 1.46 -38.03 22.25
N HIS A 29 0.15 -38.00 22.50
CA HIS A 29 -0.85 -37.47 21.58
C HIS A 29 -1.77 -36.51 22.32
N VAL A 30 -1.95 -35.31 21.76
CA VAL A 30 -2.93 -34.33 22.20
C VAL A 30 -3.66 -33.84 20.96
N ALA A 31 -4.99 -33.93 20.95
CA ALA A 31 -5.80 -33.44 19.83
C ALA A 31 -5.64 -31.91 19.71
N GLY A 32 -5.35 -31.43 18.50
CA GLY A 32 -5.05 -30.01 18.23
C GLY A 32 -6.16 -29.06 18.71
N ASP A 33 -7.42 -29.37 18.44
CA ASP A 33 -8.56 -28.52 18.83
C ASP A 33 -8.73 -28.42 20.34
N MET A 34 -8.55 -29.54 21.06
CA MET A 34 -8.59 -29.56 22.52
C MET A 34 -7.42 -28.74 23.09
N LEU A 35 -6.24 -28.84 22.48
CA LEU A 35 -5.06 -28.08 22.89
C LEU A 35 -5.26 -26.58 22.67
N LEU A 36 -5.82 -26.17 21.53
CA LEU A 36 -6.14 -24.76 21.26
C LEU A 36 -7.15 -24.20 22.27
N HIS A 37 -8.18 -24.97 22.62
CA HIS A 37 -9.15 -24.56 23.64
C HIS A 37 -8.50 -24.42 25.02
N MET A 38 -7.66 -25.39 25.43
CA MET A 38 -6.90 -25.32 26.68
C MET A 38 -5.96 -24.12 26.72
N LEU A 39 -5.22 -23.88 25.64
CA LEU A 39 -4.31 -22.72 25.54
C LEU A 39 -5.08 -21.39 25.58
N GLY A 40 -6.33 -21.37 25.12
CA GLY A 40 -7.20 -20.21 25.31
C GLY A 40 -7.53 -19.94 26.77
N ASN A 41 -7.82 -20.98 27.55
CA ASN A 41 -8.02 -20.85 28.99
C ASN A 41 -6.73 -20.43 29.71
N VAL A 42 -5.56 -20.93 29.26
CA VAL A 42 -4.25 -20.51 29.77
C VAL A 42 -4.01 -19.03 29.48
N ALA A 43 -4.31 -18.55 28.27
CA ALA A 43 -4.18 -17.13 27.93
C ALA A 43 -5.02 -16.27 28.89
N THR A 44 -6.29 -16.60 29.09
CA THR A 44 -7.17 -15.89 30.03
C THR A 44 -6.71 -15.98 31.49
N TYR A 45 -6.10 -17.10 31.88
CA TYR A 45 -5.49 -17.21 33.21
C TYR A 45 -4.28 -16.27 33.37
N LEU A 46 -3.39 -16.24 32.36
CA LEU A 46 -2.20 -15.39 32.36
C LEU A 46 -2.54 -13.89 32.31
N GLU A 47 -3.62 -13.50 31.62
CA GLU A 47 -4.15 -12.12 31.64
C GLU A 47 -4.51 -11.66 33.07
N GLY A 48 -4.85 -12.59 33.96
CA GLY A 48 -5.17 -12.32 35.36
C GLY A 48 -3.98 -12.39 36.33
N LEU A 49 -2.75 -12.64 35.84
CA LEU A 49 -1.54 -12.64 36.67
C LEU A 49 -0.95 -11.24 36.81
N SER A 50 -0.38 -10.93 37.98
CA SER A 50 0.39 -9.70 38.15
C SER A 50 1.71 -9.78 37.39
N PRO A 51 2.04 -8.80 36.51
CA PRO A 51 3.31 -8.76 35.79
C PRO A 51 4.53 -8.55 36.70
N GLU A 52 4.32 -8.08 37.94
CA GLU A 52 5.37 -7.91 38.96
C GLU A 52 5.70 -9.21 39.72
N GLY A 53 5.15 -10.35 39.29
CA GLY A 53 5.35 -11.65 39.92
C GLY A 53 6.82 -12.09 39.97
N ASN A 54 7.12 -13.04 40.86
CA ASN A 54 8.46 -13.58 41.08
C ASN A 54 9.07 -14.14 39.78
N ALA A 55 10.15 -13.49 39.29
CA ALA A 55 10.88 -13.84 38.08
C ALA A 55 11.34 -15.32 38.02
N LEU A 56 11.60 -15.94 39.18
CA LEU A 56 12.00 -17.35 39.27
C LEU A 56 10.90 -18.31 38.77
N LEU A 57 9.64 -17.98 39.00
CA LEU A 57 8.50 -18.81 38.56
C LEU A 57 8.37 -18.82 37.03
N TRP A 58 8.59 -17.66 36.40
CA TRP A 58 8.62 -17.54 34.95
C TRP A 58 9.79 -18.29 34.33
N THR A 59 10.96 -18.27 34.98
CA THR A 59 12.14 -19.00 34.53
C THR A 59 11.88 -20.52 34.48
N ALA A 60 11.08 -21.06 35.41
CA ALA A 60 10.70 -22.48 35.41
C ALA A 60 9.57 -22.81 34.40
N PHE A 61 8.62 -21.89 34.22
CA PHE A 61 7.46 -22.10 33.34
C PHE A 61 7.77 -22.00 31.85
N LEU A 62 8.58 -21.01 31.44
CA LEU A 62 8.84 -20.74 30.02
C LEU A 62 9.37 -21.95 29.23
N PRO A 63 10.30 -22.78 29.76
CA PRO A 63 10.74 -24.00 29.09
C PRO A 63 9.63 -25.04 28.89
N GLN A 64 8.71 -25.18 29.86
CA GLN A 64 7.58 -26.11 29.75
C GLN A 64 6.61 -25.66 28.65
N LEU A 65 6.36 -24.35 28.56
CA LEU A 65 5.58 -23.75 27.49
C LEU A 65 6.26 -23.94 26.12
N ASP A 66 7.57 -23.67 25.98
CA ASP A 66 8.30 -23.89 24.72
C ASP A 66 8.17 -25.33 24.22
N ALA A 67 8.34 -26.32 25.12
CA ALA A 67 8.19 -27.73 24.78
C ALA A 67 6.77 -28.06 24.27
N LEU A 68 5.73 -27.53 24.92
CA LEU A 68 4.35 -27.75 24.52
C LEU A 68 4.03 -27.09 23.17
N LEU A 69 4.51 -25.87 22.94
CA LEU A 69 4.30 -25.15 21.67
C LEU A 69 4.95 -25.87 20.49
N ARG A 70 6.11 -26.50 20.69
CA ARG A 70 6.74 -27.33 19.66
C ARG A 70 5.89 -28.56 19.32
N LYS A 71 5.24 -29.18 20.31
CA LYS A 71 4.28 -30.26 20.06
C LYS A 71 3.02 -29.75 19.35
N LEU A 72 2.52 -28.58 19.75
CA LEU A 72 1.36 -27.94 19.10
C LEU A 72 1.61 -27.75 17.60
N LEU A 73 2.80 -27.26 17.21
CA LEU A 73 3.15 -27.07 15.81
C LEU A 73 3.09 -28.36 14.97
N LEU A 74 3.37 -29.52 15.57
CA LEU A 74 3.25 -30.82 14.92
C LEU A 74 1.79 -31.29 14.82
N ALA A 75 0.92 -30.77 15.69
CA ALA A 75 -0.50 -31.11 15.77
C ALA A 75 -1.40 -30.13 14.99
N LEU A 76 -0.88 -28.96 14.59
CA LEU A 76 -1.59 -28.05 13.71
C LEU A 76 -1.83 -28.73 12.35
N PRO A 77 -3.03 -28.62 11.77
CA PRO A 77 -3.30 -29.18 10.46
C PRO A 77 -2.25 -28.69 9.44
N PRO A 78 -1.61 -29.57 8.64
CA PRO A 78 -0.84 -29.12 7.50
C PRO A 78 -1.79 -28.34 6.59
N GLY A 79 -1.42 -27.08 6.30
CA GLY A 79 -2.31 -26.07 5.74
C GLY A 79 -3.24 -26.60 4.64
N ALA A 80 -4.53 -26.25 4.76
CA ALA A 80 -5.55 -26.51 3.75
C ALA A 80 -5.21 -25.73 2.46
N THR A 81 -4.30 -26.29 1.68
CA THR A 81 -3.98 -25.87 0.31
C THR A 81 -5.04 -26.42 -0.64
N SER A 82 -6.31 -26.05 -0.44
CA SER A 82 -7.34 -26.15 -1.48
C SER A 82 -8.59 -25.40 -1.07
N ALA A 83 -9.02 -24.51 -1.96
CA ALA A 83 -10.17 -23.62 -1.84
C ALA A 83 -11.55 -24.33 -1.81
N ASN A 84 -11.65 -25.58 -1.34
CA ASN A 84 -12.89 -26.37 -1.46
C ASN A 84 -13.26 -27.28 -0.28
N ASN A 85 -12.68 -27.12 0.91
CA ASN A 85 -13.09 -27.92 2.07
C ASN A 85 -13.80 -27.07 3.12
N ALA A 86 -15.06 -27.44 3.39
CA ALA A 86 -15.95 -26.88 4.42
C ALA A 86 -15.47 -27.07 5.88
N ASN A 87 -14.19 -27.33 6.09
CA ASN A 87 -13.53 -27.52 7.38
C ASN A 87 -12.40 -26.50 7.61
N LEU A 88 -12.59 -25.26 7.16
CA LEU A 88 -11.71 -24.18 7.58
C LEU A 88 -11.97 -23.94 9.09
N PRO A 89 -10.93 -23.90 9.94
CA PRO A 89 -11.12 -23.51 11.33
C PRO A 89 -11.86 -22.16 11.38
N PRO A 90 -12.73 -21.91 12.39
CA PRO A 90 -13.46 -20.65 12.50
C PRO A 90 -12.50 -19.48 12.39
N ALA A 91 -12.93 -18.36 11.79
CA ALA A 91 -12.09 -17.22 11.41
C ALA A 91 -11.15 -16.70 12.52
N ASN A 92 -11.44 -17.00 13.80
CA ASN A 92 -10.68 -16.60 14.98
C ASN A 92 -10.07 -17.77 15.79
N ALA A 93 -9.93 -18.98 15.22
CA ALA A 93 -9.48 -20.17 15.97
C ALA A 93 -8.12 -19.99 16.67
N LEU A 94 -7.23 -19.16 16.11
CA LEU A 94 -5.89 -18.90 16.63
C LEU A 94 -5.78 -17.62 17.46
N GLY A 95 -6.87 -16.84 17.58
CA GLY A 95 -6.90 -15.63 18.41
C GLY A 95 -6.45 -15.86 19.86
N PRO A 96 -6.86 -16.95 20.54
CA PRO A 96 -6.38 -17.24 21.90
C PRO A 96 -4.87 -17.52 21.97
N LEU A 97 -4.28 -18.07 20.91
CA LEU A 97 -2.85 -18.37 20.84
C LEU A 97 -2.01 -17.09 20.66
N LEU A 98 -2.49 -16.14 19.85
CA LEU A 98 -1.86 -14.82 19.73
C LEU A 98 -1.95 -14.03 21.05
N ARG A 99 -3.08 -14.15 21.77
CA ARG A 99 -3.20 -13.59 23.14
C ARG A 99 -2.23 -14.23 24.12
N LEU A 100 -2.08 -15.56 24.10
CA LEU A 100 -1.06 -16.27 24.89
C LEU A 100 0.34 -15.71 24.62
N MET A 101 0.71 -15.53 23.34
CA MET A 101 1.99 -14.95 22.95
C MET A 101 2.19 -13.55 23.54
N LEU A 102 1.17 -12.69 23.48
CA LEU A 102 1.21 -11.34 24.08
C LEU A 102 1.45 -11.39 25.60
N CYS A 103 0.74 -12.24 26.33
CA CYS A 103 0.93 -12.41 27.77
C CYS A 103 2.35 -12.87 28.11
N VAL A 104 2.86 -13.86 27.37
CA VAL A 104 4.19 -14.44 27.59
C VAL A 104 5.31 -13.44 27.25
N LEU A 105 5.13 -12.62 26.22
CA LEU A 105 6.08 -11.54 25.90
C LEU A 105 6.06 -10.42 26.95
N LYS A 106 4.99 -10.27 27.73
CA LYS A 106 4.94 -9.32 28.86
C LYS A 106 5.59 -9.90 30.14
N ALA A 107 5.96 -11.18 30.15
CA ALA A 107 6.54 -11.84 31.31
C ALA A 107 7.93 -11.31 31.68
N PRO A 108 8.27 -11.22 32.99
CA PRO A 108 9.64 -10.92 33.42
C PRO A 108 10.57 -12.04 32.94
N THR A 109 11.82 -11.70 32.61
CA THR A 109 12.86 -12.66 32.18
C THR A 109 12.61 -13.41 30.86
N ILE A 110 11.62 -13.02 30.04
CA ILE A 110 11.38 -13.64 28.71
C ILE A 110 12.64 -13.66 27.82
N ASN A 111 13.52 -12.67 27.98
CA ASN A 111 14.79 -12.56 27.27
C ASN A 111 15.77 -13.72 27.55
N THR A 112 15.56 -14.50 28.61
CA THR A 112 16.34 -15.70 28.96
C THR A 112 15.88 -16.93 28.16
N CYS A 113 14.60 -17.04 27.80
CA CYS A 113 14.03 -18.17 27.07
C CYS A 113 13.93 -17.88 25.57
N LYS A 114 15.08 -17.70 24.91
CA LYS A 114 15.12 -17.32 23.47
C LYS A 114 14.60 -18.41 22.53
N SER A 115 14.64 -19.68 22.95
CA SER A 115 14.19 -20.81 22.13
C SER A 115 12.71 -20.70 21.76
N ILE A 116 11.89 -20.07 22.61
CA ILE A 116 10.45 -19.88 22.40
C ILE A 116 10.11 -19.02 21.16
N LEU A 117 11.07 -18.22 20.67
CA LEU A 117 10.88 -17.40 19.47
C LEU A 117 10.66 -18.27 18.21
N ASP A 118 11.28 -19.44 18.14
CA ASP A 118 11.11 -20.36 17.00
C ASP A 118 9.66 -20.85 16.89
N PRO A 119 9.03 -21.47 17.91
CA PRO A 119 7.65 -21.87 17.80
C PRO A 119 6.69 -20.68 17.66
N PHE A 120 6.94 -19.55 18.35
CA PHE A 120 6.11 -18.35 18.21
C PHE A 120 6.12 -17.77 16.79
N SER A 121 7.27 -17.74 16.11
CA SER A 121 7.33 -17.27 14.72
C SER A 121 6.55 -18.16 13.77
N LYS A 122 6.66 -19.49 13.91
CA LYS A 122 5.89 -20.44 13.11
C LYS A 122 4.39 -20.34 13.37
N ILE A 123 3.99 -20.15 14.63
CA ILE A 123 2.60 -19.90 15.01
C ILE A 123 2.09 -18.60 14.37
N LEU A 124 2.87 -17.52 14.41
CA LEU A 124 2.49 -16.24 13.81
C LEU A 124 2.31 -16.37 12.29
N SER A 125 3.26 -17.02 11.61
CA SER A 125 3.16 -17.32 10.17
C SER A 125 1.89 -18.13 9.86
N TYR A 126 1.64 -19.20 10.61
CA TYR A 126 0.44 -20.02 10.45
C TYR A 126 -0.85 -19.22 10.72
N ALA A 127 -0.85 -18.33 11.72
CA ALA A 127 -1.99 -17.47 12.03
C ALA A 127 -2.27 -16.46 10.92
N ILE A 128 -1.24 -15.85 10.34
CA ILE A 128 -1.37 -14.94 9.19
C ILE A 128 -1.95 -15.68 7.97
N GLN A 129 -1.60 -16.94 7.76
CA GLN A 129 -2.06 -17.72 6.61
C GLN A 129 -3.48 -18.30 6.78
N HIS A 130 -3.93 -18.55 8.01
CA HIS A 130 -5.12 -19.38 8.24
C HIS A 130 -6.15 -18.80 9.23
N SER A 131 -5.94 -17.60 9.76
CA SER A 131 -6.90 -16.95 10.67
C SER A 131 -6.89 -15.43 10.48
N LEU A 132 -7.91 -14.74 10.98
CA LEU A 132 -7.93 -13.27 10.96
C LEU A 132 -7.05 -12.72 12.08
N VAL A 133 -6.05 -11.94 11.70
CA VAL A 133 -5.12 -11.29 12.63
C VAL A 133 -5.50 -9.82 12.78
N GLN A 134 -5.74 -9.40 14.02
CA GLN A 134 -6.01 -7.99 14.29
C GLN A 134 -4.73 -7.17 14.20
N TYR A 135 -4.83 -5.98 13.60
CA TYR A 135 -3.71 -5.05 13.45
C TYR A 135 -3.01 -4.73 14.78
N GLN A 136 -3.77 -4.37 15.81
CA GLN A 136 -3.24 -4.02 17.12
C GLN A 136 -2.46 -5.18 17.77
N GLN A 137 -2.97 -6.41 17.64
CA GLN A 137 -2.29 -7.60 18.17
C GLN A 137 -0.95 -7.85 17.46
N LEU A 138 -0.93 -7.73 16.13
CA LEU A 138 0.28 -7.89 15.33
C LEU A 138 1.33 -6.82 15.68
N LEU A 139 0.90 -5.57 15.83
CA LEU A 139 1.72 -4.43 16.21
C LEU A 139 2.37 -4.66 17.58
N GLU A 140 1.57 -5.02 18.60
CA GLU A 140 2.06 -5.30 19.95
C GLU A 140 3.03 -6.49 19.99
N LEU A 141 2.73 -7.59 19.28
CA LEU A 141 3.62 -8.77 19.23
C LEU A 141 5.01 -8.40 18.71
N CYS A 142 5.06 -7.70 17.57
CA CYS A 142 6.32 -7.31 16.95
C CYS A 142 7.07 -6.30 17.82
N HIS A 143 6.37 -5.33 18.40
CA HIS A 143 6.97 -4.34 19.30
C HIS A 143 7.56 -4.97 20.57
N LEU A 144 6.82 -5.84 21.24
CA LEU A 144 7.29 -6.50 22.47
C LEU A 144 8.50 -7.39 22.19
N CYS A 145 8.51 -8.11 21.06
CA CYS A 145 9.67 -8.89 20.62
C CYS A 145 10.91 -7.99 20.44
N ASN A 146 10.76 -6.86 19.73
CA ASN A 146 11.83 -5.90 19.51
C ASN A 146 12.36 -5.33 20.84
N ARG A 147 11.45 -4.95 21.74
CA ARG A 147 11.77 -4.35 23.04
C ARG A 147 12.50 -5.30 23.98
N ASN A 148 12.06 -6.55 24.06
CA ASN A 148 12.52 -7.49 25.09
C ASN A 148 13.82 -8.19 24.73
N MET A 149 14.12 -8.37 23.43
CA MET A 149 15.30 -9.10 22.98
C MET A 149 16.49 -8.16 22.81
N SER A 150 17.70 -8.65 23.11
CA SER A 150 18.92 -7.83 23.04
C SER A 150 19.65 -7.93 21.69
N ARG A 151 19.62 -9.11 21.05
CA ARG A 151 20.31 -9.34 19.77
C ARG A 151 19.41 -8.97 18.61
N GLU A 152 19.95 -8.25 17.64
CA GLU A 152 19.22 -7.76 16.46
C GLU A 152 18.46 -8.85 15.70
N ARG A 153 19.08 -10.01 15.51
CA ARG A 153 18.45 -11.17 14.88
C ARG A 153 17.19 -11.62 15.63
N ASP A 154 17.24 -11.61 16.97
CA ASP A 154 16.18 -12.12 17.83
C ASP A 154 15.07 -11.06 18.00
N LYS A 155 15.43 -9.76 18.03
CA LYS A 155 14.50 -8.62 18.09
C LYS A 155 13.47 -8.61 16.97
N MET A 156 13.93 -8.85 15.74
CA MET A 156 13.10 -8.71 14.54
C MET A 156 12.49 -10.04 14.09
N VAL A 157 12.54 -11.13 14.86
CA VAL A 157 12.04 -12.44 14.40
C VAL A 157 10.56 -12.36 13.96
N PHE A 158 9.69 -11.76 14.77
CA PHE A 158 8.27 -11.64 14.42
C PHE A 158 8.07 -10.65 13.28
N THR A 159 8.70 -9.49 13.31
CA THR A 159 8.65 -8.51 12.22
C THR A 159 9.07 -9.13 10.88
N ARG A 160 10.18 -9.88 10.85
CA ARG A 160 10.68 -10.57 9.65
C ARG A 160 9.73 -11.66 9.19
N THR A 161 9.09 -12.36 10.11
CA THR A 161 8.06 -13.36 9.79
C THR A 161 6.86 -12.68 9.11
N THR A 162 6.35 -11.61 9.69
CA THR A 162 5.24 -10.80 9.15
C THR A 162 5.56 -10.25 7.76
N VAL A 163 6.75 -9.66 7.59
CA VAL A 163 7.22 -9.14 6.30
C VAL A 163 7.42 -10.27 5.29
N PHE A 164 7.93 -11.43 5.71
CA PHE A 164 8.09 -12.58 4.85
C PHE A 164 6.74 -13.05 4.28
N GLU A 165 5.70 -13.15 5.11
CA GLU A 165 4.35 -13.52 4.64
C GLU A 165 3.78 -12.49 3.66
N LEU A 166 3.95 -11.19 3.94
CA LEU A 166 3.56 -10.14 3.00
C LEU A 166 4.25 -10.31 1.65
N VAL A 167 5.58 -10.50 1.65
CA VAL A 167 6.36 -10.67 0.41
C VAL A 167 5.93 -11.94 -0.34
N GLN A 168 5.67 -13.05 0.35
CA GLN A 168 5.15 -14.25 -0.33
C GLN A 168 3.77 -14.01 -0.96
N ALA A 169 2.89 -13.26 -0.30
CA ALA A 169 1.59 -12.88 -0.82
C ALA A 169 1.71 -11.94 -2.05
N LEU A 170 2.57 -10.92 -1.99
CA LEU A 170 2.84 -10.02 -3.13
C LEU A 170 3.42 -10.75 -4.34
N LYS A 171 4.22 -11.80 -4.09
CA LYS A 171 4.78 -12.68 -5.13
C LYS A 171 3.79 -13.74 -5.61
N PHE A 172 2.59 -13.80 -5.04
CA PHE A 172 1.59 -14.83 -5.29
C PHE A 172 2.09 -16.27 -5.06
N LYS A 173 3.03 -16.44 -4.12
CA LYS A 173 3.57 -17.74 -3.69
C LYS A 173 2.80 -18.34 -2.51
N SER A 174 2.13 -17.50 -1.74
CA SER A 174 1.16 -17.89 -0.73
C SER A 174 -0.13 -17.10 -0.94
N VAL A 175 -1.22 -17.65 -0.42
CA VAL A 175 -2.50 -16.95 -0.36
C VAL A 175 -2.87 -16.83 1.11
N ILE A 176 -3.16 -15.60 1.54
CA ILE A 176 -3.53 -15.25 2.91
C ILE A 176 -4.94 -14.63 2.88
N PRO A 177 -5.66 -14.60 4.01
CA PRO A 177 -6.95 -13.93 4.09
C PRO A 177 -6.89 -12.47 3.61
N ASP A 178 -7.94 -12.03 2.93
CA ASP A 178 -8.02 -10.71 2.29
C ASP A 178 -7.81 -9.57 3.31
N GLU A 179 -8.37 -9.72 4.50
CA GLU A 179 -8.21 -8.79 5.63
C GLU A 179 -6.75 -8.73 6.09
N ASN A 180 -6.10 -9.89 6.20
CA ASN A 180 -4.70 -9.95 6.62
C ASN A 180 -3.80 -9.26 5.61
N LEU A 181 -4.06 -9.40 4.31
CA LEU A 181 -3.28 -8.71 3.28
C LEU A 181 -3.28 -7.18 3.51
N LEU A 182 -4.43 -6.58 3.81
CA LEU A 182 -4.53 -5.15 4.15
C LEU A 182 -3.83 -4.83 5.48
N VAL A 183 -3.99 -5.67 6.50
CA VAL A 183 -3.31 -5.51 7.81
C VAL A 183 -1.78 -5.53 7.64
N LEU A 184 -1.24 -6.43 6.83
CA LEU A 184 0.20 -6.55 6.58
C LEU A 184 0.74 -5.35 5.80
N VAL A 185 0.00 -4.87 4.78
CA VAL A 185 0.35 -3.66 4.05
C VAL A 185 0.38 -2.46 5.00
N GLN A 186 -0.67 -2.30 5.81
CA GLN A 186 -0.76 -1.22 6.79
C GLN A 186 0.36 -1.30 7.85
N PHE A 187 0.73 -2.49 8.29
CA PHE A 187 1.79 -2.71 9.27
C PHE A 187 3.14 -2.19 8.80
N VAL A 188 3.54 -2.51 7.56
CA VAL A 188 4.78 -1.99 6.98
C VAL A 188 4.68 -0.49 6.68
N LEU A 189 3.54 -0.07 6.16
CA LEU A 189 3.31 1.31 5.75
C LEU A 189 3.32 2.27 6.95
N GLN A 190 2.71 1.89 8.07
CA GLN A 190 2.70 2.69 9.31
C GLN A 190 4.12 2.90 9.85
N ASP A 191 4.94 1.86 9.90
CA ASP A 191 6.34 1.95 10.35
C ASP A 191 7.16 2.84 9.39
N ALA A 192 6.79 2.90 8.11
CA ALA A 192 7.39 3.82 7.14
C ALA A 192 6.90 5.29 7.29
N GLY A 193 5.83 5.53 8.06
CA GLY A 193 5.20 6.84 8.28
C GLY A 193 3.95 7.10 7.44
N GLY A 194 3.46 6.12 6.69
CA GLY A 194 2.26 6.23 5.87
C GLY A 194 0.99 5.68 6.53
N LEU A 195 -0.12 5.76 5.80
CA LEU A 195 -1.44 5.28 6.22
C LEU A 195 -2.25 4.91 4.99
N LEU A 196 -2.91 3.75 5.01
CA LEU A 196 -3.92 3.40 4.00
C LEU A 196 -5.16 4.29 4.15
N CYS A 197 -5.88 4.52 3.06
CA CYS A 197 -7.19 5.14 3.15
C CYS A 197 -8.09 4.34 4.13
N PRO A 198 -8.83 5.02 5.04
CA PRO A 198 -9.74 4.36 5.94
C PRO A 198 -10.68 3.41 5.20
N ASN A 199 -10.80 2.20 5.72
CA ASN A 199 -11.66 1.14 5.20
C ASN A 199 -12.15 0.29 6.38
N VAL A 200 -13.05 -0.66 6.12
CA VAL A 200 -13.70 -1.50 7.14
C VAL A 200 -12.74 -2.30 8.03
N ILE A 201 -11.46 -2.43 7.64
CA ILE A 201 -10.40 -3.13 8.40
C ILE A 201 -9.53 -2.14 9.20
N ILE A 202 -9.40 -0.90 8.73
CA ILE A 202 -8.40 0.09 9.15
C ILE A 202 -9.05 1.34 9.79
N GLU A 203 -10.38 1.35 9.95
CA GLU A 203 -11.19 2.53 10.33
C GLU A 203 -10.74 3.21 11.64
N ASP A 204 -10.24 2.46 12.62
CA ASP A 204 -9.90 2.95 13.97
C ASP A 204 -8.38 3.01 14.26
N ILE A 205 -7.51 2.99 13.24
CA ILE A 205 -6.06 3.04 13.48
C ILE A 205 -5.63 4.49 13.82
N PRO A 206 -4.98 4.73 14.98
CA PRO A 206 -4.46 6.05 15.33
C PRO A 206 -3.45 6.58 14.30
N PHE A 207 -3.26 7.90 14.26
CA PHE A 207 -2.33 8.50 13.31
C PHE A 207 -0.90 7.93 13.47
N PRO A 208 -0.13 7.81 12.36
CA PRO A 208 1.20 7.19 12.40
C PRO A 208 2.15 7.82 13.43
N GLN A 209 2.09 9.13 13.67
CA GLN A 209 2.93 9.82 14.64
C GLN A 209 2.69 9.34 16.08
N ASP A 210 1.43 9.16 16.47
CA ASP A 210 1.08 8.70 17.82
C ASP A 210 1.60 7.27 18.03
N LEU A 211 1.51 6.44 17.00
CA LEU A 211 1.96 5.06 17.03
C LEU A 211 3.49 4.90 16.94
N GLN A 212 4.21 5.72 16.16
CA GLN A 212 5.68 5.62 16.05
C GLN A 212 6.40 5.94 17.36
N ASN A 213 5.81 6.81 18.20
CA ASN A 213 6.33 7.10 19.52
C ASN A 213 6.05 5.98 20.53
N ALA A 214 4.96 5.22 20.33
CA ALA A 214 4.52 4.16 21.24
C ALA A 214 5.05 2.77 20.86
N TYR A 215 5.23 2.50 19.56
CA TYR A 215 5.57 1.20 19.01
C TYR A 215 6.76 1.31 18.06
N ASN A 216 7.78 0.49 18.33
CA ASN A 216 8.91 0.27 17.45
C ASN A 216 8.93 -1.19 16.99
N THR A 217 8.67 -1.42 15.70
CA THR A 217 8.63 -2.77 15.10
C THR A 217 9.77 -3.04 14.13
N CYS A 218 10.38 -2.00 13.55
CA CYS A 218 11.35 -2.08 12.46
C CYS A 218 10.78 -2.74 11.17
N ALA A 219 9.46 -2.70 10.96
CA ALA A 219 8.81 -3.32 9.80
C ALA A 219 9.26 -2.72 8.48
N SER A 220 9.40 -1.39 8.39
CA SER A 220 9.87 -0.71 7.19
C SER A 220 11.33 -1.09 6.87
N GLU A 221 12.19 -1.16 7.89
CA GLU A 221 13.58 -1.60 7.72
C GLU A 221 13.67 -3.05 7.24
N SER A 222 12.85 -3.94 7.81
CA SER A 222 12.77 -5.33 7.38
C SER A 222 12.26 -5.46 5.94
N MET A 223 11.27 -4.66 5.54
CA MET A 223 10.74 -4.66 4.18
C MET A 223 11.72 -4.06 3.16
N ARG A 224 12.63 -3.17 3.56
CA ARG A 224 13.59 -2.51 2.66
C ARG A 224 14.44 -3.48 1.84
N GLN A 225 14.69 -4.68 2.37
CA GLN A 225 15.44 -5.74 1.68
C GLN A 225 14.68 -6.33 0.48
N ASN A 226 13.36 -6.13 0.42
CA ASN A 226 12.44 -6.65 -0.58
C ASN A 226 11.82 -5.54 -1.45
N LEU A 227 12.46 -4.37 -1.54
CA LEU A 227 11.95 -3.24 -2.34
C LEU A 227 11.72 -3.58 -3.81
N ASN A 228 12.58 -4.42 -4.40
CA ASN A 228 12.40 -4.87 -5.78
C ASN A 228 11.13 -5.70 -5.95
N GLU A 229 10.79 -6.56 -4.99
CA GLU A 229 9.57 -7.38 -5.03
C GLU A 229 8.31 -6.49 -4.93
N ALA A 230 8.36 -5.46 -4.08
CA ALA A 230 7.30 -4.46 -4.00
C ALA A 230 7.17 -3.67 -5.31
N LEU A 231 8.29 -3.27 -5.91
CA LEU A 231 8.32 -2.55 -7.19
C LEU A 231 7.76 -3.41 -8.33
N GLU A 232 8.19 -4.67 -8.42
CA GLU A 232 7.71 -5.64 -9.41
C GLU A 232 6.20 -5.87 -9.26
N PHE A 233 5.70 -6.00 -8.03
CA PHE A 233 4.26 -6.11 -7.76
C PHE A 233 3.48 -4.88 -8.24
N VAL A 234 3.98 -3.66 -8.01
CA VAL A 234 3.32 -2.42 -8.47
C VAL A 234 3.43 -2.27 -9.99
N ALA A 235 4.53 -2.68 -10.61
CA ALA A 235 4.72 -2.64 -12.05
C ALA A 235 3.85 -3.67 -12.81
N ASP A 236 3.59 -4.83 -12.20
CA ASP A 236 2.86 -5.93 -12.83
C ASP A 236 1.41 -5.53 -13.16
N VAL A 237 1.08 -5.59 -14.46
CA VAL A 237 -0.27 -5.37 -14.98
C VAL A 237 -1.25 -6.46 -14.55
N HIS A 238 -0.74 -7.66 -14.25
CA HIS A 238 -1.52 -8.82 -13.86
C HIS A 238 -1.69 -8.95 -12.34
N ALA A 239 -1.09 -8.08 -11.53
CA ALA A 239 -1.20 -8.17 -10.07
C ALA A 239 -2.66 -8.15 -9.60
N LEU A 240 -3.49 -7.26 -10.15
CA LEU A 240 -4.88 -7.09 -9.74
C LEU A 240 -5.75 -8.30 -10.09
N ILE A 241 -5.54 -8.92 -11.26
CA ILE A 241 -6.33 -10.12 -11.64
C ILE A 241 -5.94 -11.32 -10.78
N ARG A 242 -4.67 -11.41 -10.36
CA ARG A 242 -4.19 -12.47 -9.45
C ARG A 242 -4.75 -12.29 -8.04
N ILE A 243 -4.80 -11.06 -7.51
CA ILE A 243 -5.48 -10.76 -6.25
C ILE A 243 -6.95 -11.16 -6.35
N LYS A 244 -7.64 -10.72 -7.41
CA LYS A 244 -9.04 -11.05 -7.64
C LYS A 244 -9.27 -12.57 -7.68
N SER A 245 -8.41 -13.31 -8.35
CA SER A 245 -8.50 -14.78 -8.45
C SER A 245 -8.28 -15.49 -7.10
N ASN A 246 -7.54 -14.85 -6.19
CA ASN A 246 -7.22 -15.35 -4.85
C ASN A 246 -8.16 -14.79 -3.77
N PHE A 247 -9.23 -14.08 -4.15
CA PHE A 247 -10.18 -13.49 -3.21
C PHE A 247 -11.02 -14.58 -2.54
N HIS A 248 -11.05 -14.60 -1.21
CA HIS A 248 -11.77 -15.62 -0.42
C HIS A 248 -13.10 -15.09 0.11
N GLY A 249 -13.19 -13.79 0.42
CA GLY A 249 -14.43 -13.08 0.72
C GLY A 249 -15.33 -13.75 1.76
N THR A 250 -15.02 -13.67 3.06
CA THR A 250 -15.84 -14.41 4.05
C THR A 250 -16.02 -13.80 5.46
N ALA A 251 -15.43 -12.66 5.84
CA ALA A 251 -15.62 -12.14 7.21
C ALA A 251 -15.90 -10.64 7.31
N SER A 252 -15.20 -9.84 6.53
CA SER A 252 -15.42 -8.40 6.42
C SER A 252 -16.15 -8.06 5.12
N ARG A 253 -16.94 -6.98 5.09
CA ARG A 253 -17.65 -6.50 3.88
C ARG A 253 -16.70 -5.85 2.88
N LEU A 254 -15.51 -6.44 2.65
CA LEU A 254 -14.57 -6.00 1.63
C LEU A 254 -15.16 -6.23 0.25
N ASN A 255 -14.89 -5.29 -0.65
CA ASN A 255 -15.31 -5.40 -2.04
C ASN A 255 -14.15 -5.96 -2.88
N GLU A 256 -14.39 -7.08 -3.54
CA GLU A 256 -13.47 -7.76 -4.46
C GLU A 256 -12.89 -6.81 -5.52
N GLU A 257 -13.69 -5.87 -6.03
CA GLU A 257 -13.29 -4.93 -7.08
C GLU A 257 -12.37 -3.81 -6.58
N THR A 258 -12.34 -3.55 -5.27
CA THR A 258 -11.56 -2.45 -4.69
C THR A 258 -10.31 -2.93 -3.95
N LEU A 259 -10.31 -4.17 -3.42
CA LEU A 259 -9.22 -4.74 -2.63
C LEU A 259 -7.87 -4.62 -3.35
N GLY A 260 -7.76 -5.15 -4.57
CA GLY A 260 -6.50 -5.16 -5.31
C GLY A 260 -5.94 -3.75 -5.52
N GLY A 261 -6.82 -2.78 -5.84
CA GLY A 261 -6.44 -1.38 -5.97
C GLY A 261 -5.93 -0.79 -4.66
N GLN A 262 -6.54 -1.13 -3.52
CA GLN A 262 -6.11 -0.64 -2.20
C GLN A 262 -4.73 -1.18 -1.81
N VAL A 263 -4.49 -2.48 -2.02
CA VAL A 263 -3.19 -3.11 -1.77
C VAL A 263 -2.12 -2.48 -2.65
N LYS A 264 -2.38 -2.32 -3.95
CA LYS A 264 -1.43 -1.72 -4.90
C LYS A 264 -1.11 -0.26 -4.56
N ALA A 265 -2.11 0.52 -4.17
CA ALA A 265 -1.90 1.90 -3.69
C ALA A 265 -1.07 1.96 -2.41
N GLY A 266 -1.32 1.07 -1.44
CA GLY A 266 -0.55 1.00 -0.19
C GLY A 266 0.92 0.64 -0.41
N ILE A 267 1.19 -0.36 -1.25
CA ILE A 267 2.57 -0.72 -1.60
C ILE A 267 3.24 0.42 -2.40
N ALA A 268 2.52 1.09 -3.30
CA ALA A 268 3.05 2.24 -4.03
C ALA A 268 3.36 3.42 -3.10
N GLN A 269 2.54 3.67 -2.08
CA GLN A 269 2.81 4.66 -1.03
C GLN A 269 4.05 4.30 -0.20
N TYR A 270 4.21 3.04 0.18
CA TYR A 270 5.43 2.56 0.84
C TYR A 270 6.67 2.77 -0.02
N LEU A 271 6.63 2.39 -1.30
CA LEU A 271 7.71 2.63 -2.26
C LEU A 271 8.03 4.12 -2.38
N ALA A 272 7.01 4.97 -2.46
CA ALA A 272 7.19 6.41 -2.56
C ALA A 272 7.94 6.98 -1.34
N LEU A 273 7.59 6.53 -0.13
CA LEU A 273 8.27 6.93 1.11
C LEU A 273 9.72 6.45 1.16
N GLU A 274 9.99 5.19 0.79
CA GLU A 274 11.37 4.67 0.80
C GLU A 274 12.26 5.28 -0.28
N ILE A 275 11.72 5.58 -1.47
CA ILE A 275 12.46 6.30 -2.51
C ILE A 275 12.74 7.73 -2.06
N THR A 276 11.77 8.41 -1.45
CA THR A 276 11.97 9.76 -0.89
C THR A 276 13.12 9.77 0.13
N LYS A 277 13.12 8.82 1.08
CA LYS A 277 14.21 8.67 2.07
C LYS A 277 15.56 8.34 1.40
N GLY A 278 15.55 7.54 0.34
CA GLY A 278 16.75 7.08 -0.34
C GLY A 278 17.34 8.05 -1.37
N ASN A 279 16.60 9.08 -1.81
CA ASN A 279 17.08 10.03 -2.81
C ASN A 279 18.23 10.91 -2.27
N GLY A 280 18.12 11.45 -1.05
CA GLY A 280 19.10 12.39 -0.51
C GLY A 280 19.29 13.60 -1.44
N ARG A 281 20.53 14.09 -1.60
CA ARG A 281 20.85 15.19 -2.55
C ARG A 281 21.09 14.72 -3.99
N ASP A 282 21.46 13.45 -4.19
CA ASP A 282 21.92 12.93 -5.49
C ASP A 282 20.87 12.06 -6.21
N ASN A 283 19.63 11.98 -5.70
CA ASN A 283 18.55 11.15 -6.25
C ASN A 283 18.93 9.66 -6.47
N ARG A 284 19.73 9.09 -5.56
CA ARG A 284 20.33 7.75 -5.73
C ARG A 284 19.30 6.63 -5.84
N ALA A 285 18.19 6.73 -5.11
CA ALA A 285 17.15 5.72 -5.13
C ALA A 285 16.51 5.59 -6.51
N ILE A 286 16.29 6.70 -7.22
CA ILE A 286 15.78 6.67 -8.60
C ILE A 286 16.77 6.02 -9.54
N GLY A 287 18.05 6.38 -9.45
CA GLY A 287 19.08 5.72 -10.27
C GLY A 287 19.12 4.20 -10.08
N LYS A 288 18.76 3.71 -8.89
CA LYS A 288 18.68 2.27 -8.58
C LYS A 288 17.37 1.61 -9.03
N TYR A 289 16.23 2.21 -8.72
CA TYR A 289 14.92 1.56 -8.85
C TYR A 289 14.14 2.00 -10.10
N LEU A 290 14.44 3.17 -10.65
CA LEU A 290 13.81 3.73 -11.85
C LEU A 290 14.88 4.20 -12.86
N PRO A 291 15.88 3.38 -13.21
CA PRO A 291 16.99 3.81 -14.07
C PRO A 291 16.53 4.28 -15.46
N TRP A 292 15.41 3.74 -15.94
CA TRP A 292 14.78 4.10 -17.20
C TRP A 292 14.23 5.53 -17.22
N LEU A 293 13.98 6.14 -16.05
CA LEU A 293 13.37 7.47 -15.97
C LEU A 293 14.26 8.52 -16.64
N TYR A 294 15.57 8.48 -16.40
CA TYR A 294 16.54 9.41 -16.99
C TYR A 294 17.05 9.00 -18.38
N HIS A 295 16.54 7.90 -18.93
CA HIS A 295 16.94 7.38 -20.24
C HIS A 295 15.71 7.10 -21.13
N PRO A 296 14.90 8.12 -21.45
CA PRO A 296 13.76 7.95 -22.35
C PRO A 296 14.23 7.58 -23.77
N PRO A 297 13.41 6.86 -24.55
CA PRO A 297 13.73 6.53 -25.94
C PRO A 297 13.96 7.78 -26.79
N SER A 298 15.03 7.79 -27.59
CA SER A 298 15.28 8.88 -28.54
C SER A 298 14.27 8.83 -29.70
N SER A 299 14.04 9.97 -30.36
CA SER A 299 13.11 10.07 -31.50
C SER A 299 13.45 9.11 -32.66
N MET A 300 14.72 8.75 -32.83
CA MET A 300 15.18 7.79 -33.85
C MET A 300 14.93 6.32 -33.46
N GLN A 301 14.62 6.04 -32.20
CA GLN A 301 14.44 4.69 -31.65
C GLN A 301 12.97 4.36 -31.38
N GLN A 302 12.02 5.20 -31.77
CA GLN A 302 10.61 4.99 -31.48
C GLN A 302 10.04 3.84 -32.32
N GLY A 303 9.77 2.71 -31.68
CA GLY A 303 9.09 1.55 -32.25
C GLY A 303 8.04 0.94 -31.31
N PRO A 304 7.37 -0.16 -31.70
CA PRO A 304 6.36 -0.82 -30.87
C PRO A 304 6.86 -1.23 -29.48
N LYS A 305 8.14 -1.61 -29.38
CA LYS A 305 8.76 -1.99 -28.11
C LYS A 305 8.92 -0.78 -27.19
N GLU A 306 9.52 0.29 -27.69
CA GLU A 306 9.74 1.52 -26.93
C GLU A 306 8.42 2.15 -26.51
N PHE A 307 7.39 2.05 -27.36
CA PHE A 307 6.03 2.45 -27.02
C PHE A 307 5.49 1.69 -25.81
N ILE A 308 5.54 0.34 -25.82
CA ILE A 308 5.00 -0.45 -24.71
C ILE A 308 5.83 -0.32 -23.43
N ASP A 309 7.14 -0.16 -23.54
CA ASP A 309 8.03 0.13 -22.42
C ASP A 309 7.65 1.48 -21.78
N CYS A 310 7.44 2.54 -22.57
CA CYS A 310 6.93 3.82 -22.08
C CYS A 310 5.55 3.67 -21.42
N VAL A 311 4.63 2.85 -21.96
CA VAL A 311 3.33 2.58 -21.32
C VAL A 311 3.51 1.94 -19.94
N ALA A 312 4.42 0.96 -19.80
CA ALA A 312 4.73 0.35 -18.51
C ALA A 312 5.34 1.36 -17.52
N HIS A 313 6.27 2.21 -18.00
CA HIS A 313 6.90 3.27 -17.23
C HIS A 313 5.89 4.28 -16.67
N ILE A 314 5.01 4.82 -17.51
CA ILE A 314 4.04 5.83 -17.07
C ILE A 314 2.97 5.26 -16.13
N ARG A 315 2.64 3.97 -16.27
CA ARG A 315 1.75 3.26 -15.34
C ARG A 315 2.38 3.12 -13.95
N LEU A 316 3.64 2.69 -13.91
CA LEU A 316 4.40 2.59 -12.67
C LEU A 316 4.51 3.97 -11.98
N LEU A 317 4.87 5.03 -12.73
CA LEU A 317 4.89 6.39 -12.20
C LEU A 317 3.53 6.82 -11.66
N SER A 318 2.45 6.51 -12.38
CA SER A 318 1.10 6.88 -11.93
C SER A 318 0.78 6.25 -10.57
N TRP A 319 1.10 4.96 -10.35
CA TRP A 319 0.91 4.33 -9.05
C TRP A 319 1.79 4.96 -7.96
N LEU A 320 3.06 5.23 -8.25
CA LEU A 320 3.98 5.92 -7.33
C LEU A 320 3.48 7.31 -6.93
N LEU A 321 2.98 8.10 -7.88
CA LEU A 321 2.44 9.44 -7.63
C LEU A 321 1.11 9.38 -6.87
N VAL A 322 0.23 8.40 -7.17
CA VAL A 322 -0.97 8.15 -6.34
C VAL A 322 -0.55 7.87 -4.89
N GLY A 323 0.45 7.02 -4.67
CA GLY A 323 0.97 6.73 -3.33
C GLY A 323 1.48 7.98 -2.62
N ALA A 324 2.31 8.79 -3.29
CA ALA A 324 2.83 10.04 -2.73
C ALA A 324 1.73 11.05 -2.41
N LEU A 325 0.78 11.27 -3.32
CA LEU A 325 -0.32 12.21 -3.13
C LEU A 325 -1.32 11.74 -2.05
N MET A 326 -1.59 10.44 -1.97
CA MET A 326 -2.41 9.86 -0.89
C MET A 326 -1.77 10.10 0.48
N HIS A 327 -0.45 9.95 0.60
CA HIS A 327 0.27 10.27 1.83
C HIS A 327 0.06 11.73 2.24
N SER A 328 0.29 12.66 1.32
CA SER A 328 0.10 14.09 1.56
C SER A 328 -1.35 14.44 1.93
N ALA A 329 -2.33 13.83 1.25
CA ALA A 329 -3.75 14.07 1.50
C ALA A 329 -4.21 13.56 2.88
N LEU A 330 -3.66 12.43 3.35
CA LEU A 330 -4.06 11.80 4.61
C LEU A 330 -3.38 12.42 5.84
N LEU A 331 -2.11 12.81 5.75
CA LEU A 331 -1.35 13.34 6.89
C LEU A 331 -1.23 14.87 6.90
N GLY A 332 -1.80 15.52 5.89
CA GLY A 332 -1.83 16.98 5.76
C GLY A 332 -0.55 17.58 5.18
N ASN A 333 -0.67 18.82 4.70
CA ASN A 333 0.40 19.56 4.01
C ASN A 333 1.39 20.16 5.01
N SER A 334 2.16 19.32 5.70
CA SER A 334 3.29 19.76 6.53
C SER A 334 4.62 19.41 5.88
N ALA A 335 5.61 20.30 5.99
CA ALA A 335 6.97 20.06 5.54
C ALA A 335 7.64 18.86 6.23
N ASN A 336 7.10 18.39 7.36
CA ASN A 336 7.60 17.21 8.05
C ASN A 336 7.15 15.88 7.41
N PHE A 337 6.22 15.92 6.44
CA PHE A 337 5.65 14.73 5.78
C PHE A 337 5.80 14.78 4.26
N VAL A 338 6.85 15.44 3.76
CA VAL A 338 7.08 15.53 2.32
C VAL A 338 7.39 14.14 1.77
N CYS A 339 6.52 13.65 0.90
CA CYS A 339 6.75 12.45 0.10
C CYS A 339 7.09 12.86 -1.33
N GLN A 340 8.40 12.95 -1.61
CA GLN A 340 8.93 13.36 -2.91
C GLN A 340 9.72 12.22 -3.58
N PRO A 341 9.05 11.16 -4.08
CA PRO A 341 9.76 10.07 -4.72
C PRO A 341 10.38 10.46 -6.07
N ILE A 342 9.80 11.45 -6.77
CA ILE A 342 10.25 11.88 -8.09
C ILE A 342 10.66 13.37 -8.04
N PRO A 343 11.92 13.71 -8.30
CA PRO A 343 12.42 15.08 -8.31
C PRO A 343 11.78 15.87 -9.46
N LEU A 344 11.57 17.17 -9.25
CA LEU A 344 11.02 18.05 -10.27
C LEU A 344 11.96 18.18 -11.48
N GLU A 345 13.25 17.93 -11.29
CA GLU A 345 14.26 17.86 -12.33
C GLU A 345 13.99 16.74 -13.34
N ALA A 346 13.23 15.70 -12.97
CA ALA A 346 12.83 14.64 -13.89
C ALA A 346 11.73 15.08 -14.88
N ASN A 347 11.22 16.32 -14.77
CA ASN A 347 10.12 16.85 -15.58
C ASN A 347 10.31 16.62 -17.08
N GLY A 348 11.47 16.98 -17.63
CA GLY A 348 11.76 16.81 -19.06
C GLY A 348 11.67 15.35 -19.51
N HIS A 349 12.21 14.43 -18.71
CA HIS A 349 12.19 13.01 -19.07
C HIS A 349 10.80 12.38 -18.98
N ILE A 350 9.97 12.81 -18.02
CA ILE A 350 8.56 12.39 -17.94
C ILE A 350 7.81 12.83 -19.20
N VAL A 351 8.06 14.06 -19.65
CA VAL A 351 7.52 14.56 -20.92
C VAL A 351 7.96 13.66 -22.08
N ASP A 352 9.23 13.29 -22.16
CA ASP A 352 9.74 12.45 -23.25
C ASP A 352 9.01 11.09 -23.31
N HIS A 353 8.80 10.43 -22.17
CA HIS A 353 8.02 9.18 -22.10
C HIS A 353 6.56 9.38 -22.56
N ILE A 354 5.92 10.49 -22.18
CA ILE A 354 4.56 10.82 -22.65
C ILE A 354 4.56 11.08 -24.15
N GLN A 355 5.57 11.79 -24.67
CA GLN A 355 5.66 12.13 -26.09
C GLN A 355 5.84 10.90 -26.99
N VAL A 356 6.60 9.89 -26.56
CA VAL A 356 6.69 8.61 -27.28
C VAL A 356 5.30 7.98 -27.46
N ILE A 357 4.46 8.02 -26.41
CA ILE A 357 3.10 7.49 -26.45
C ILE A 357 2.21 8.36 -27.35
N LEU A 358 2.25 9.68 -27.21
CA LEU A 358 1.43 10.57 -28.02
C LEU A 358 1.77 10.46 -29.51
N ALA A 359 3.07 10.42 -29.86
CA ALA A 359 3.53 10.28 -31.23
C ALA A 359 3.16 8.90 -31.84
N GLY A 360 3.31 7.81 -31.07
CA GLY A 360 3.04 6.45 -31.53
C GLY A 360 1.57 6.02 -31.50
N PHE A 361 0.70 6.75 -30.80
CA PHE A 361 -0.67 6.26 -30.49
C PHE A 361 -1.50 5.92 -31.74
N ALA A 362 -1.44 6.77 -32.78
CA ALA A 362 -2.22 6.58 -34.00
C ALA A 362 -1.90 5.24 -34.71
N GLU A 363 -0.65 4.78 -34.62
CA GLU A 363 -0.17 3.56 -35.25
C GLU A 363 -0.32 2.35 -34.32
N GLN A 364 0.01 2.49 -33.04
CA GLN A 364 0.17 1.37 -32.11
C GLN A 364 -1.14 0.99 -31.38
N SER A 365 -2.11 1.90 -31.26
CA SER A 365 -3.32 1.72 -30.41
C SER A 365 -4.18 0.51 -30.75
N LYS A 366 -4.07 -0.06 -31.96
CA LYS A 366 -4.86 -1.20 -32.42
C LYS A 366 -4.25 -2.56 -32.08
N ALA A 367 -3.03 -2.60 -31.55
CA ALA A 367 -2.30 -3.85 -31.35
C ALA A 367 -2.86 -4.70 -30.19
N SER A 368 -3.28 -4.08 -29.09
CA SER A 368 -3.92 -4.76 -27.96
C SER A 368 -4.71 -3.80 -27.08
N VAL A 369 -5.50 -4.31 -26.14
CA VAL A 369 -6.23 -3.47 -25.18
C VAL A 369 -5.29 -2.63 -24.32
N LEU A 370 -4.09 -3.13 -23.99
CA LEU A 370 -3.06 -2.35 -23.31
C LEU A 370 -2.54 -1.19 -24.17
N HIS A 371 -2.40 -1.38 -25.49
CA HIS A 371 -2.03 -0.29 -26.39
C HIS A 371 -3.18 0.71 -26.55
N MET A 372 -4.42 0.24 -26.59
CA MET A 372 -5.61 1.08 -26.65
C MET A 372 -5.76 1.94 -25.39
N SER A 373 -5.42 1.41 -24.21
CA SER A 373 -5.47 2.14 -22.95
C SER A 373 -4.27 3.06 -22.69
N SER A 374 -3.27 3.09 -23.60
CA SER A 374 -2.06 3.90 -23.42
C SER A 374 -2.34 5.41 -23.32
N LEU A 375 -3.25 5.93 -24.15
CA LEU A 375 -3.66 7.33 -24.10
C LEU A 375 -4.32 7.67 -22.76
N PHE A 376 -5.14 6.75 -22.23
CA PHE A 376 -5.71 6.91 -20.89
C PHE A 376 -4.61 7.05 -19.84
N HIS A 377 -3.61 6.15 -19.83
CA HIS A 377 -2.50 6.22 -18.88
C HIS A 377 -1.70 7.51 -19.02
N ALA A 378 -1.48 7.99 -20.25
CA ALA A 378 -0.76 9.24 -20.49
C ALA A 378 -1.50 10.44 -19.86
N PHE A 379 -2.81 10.55 -20.07
CA PHE A 379 -3.61 11.61 -19.46
C PHE A 379 -3.71 11.49 -17.93
N ILE A 380 -3.76 10.27 -17.38
CA ILE A 380 -3.71 10.07 -15.92
C ILE A 380 -2.37 10.53 -15.36
N LEU A 381 -1.25 10.18 -15.99
CA LEU A 381 0.05 10.65 -15.54
C LEU A 381 0.13 12.18 -15.60
N CYS A 382 -0.40 12.82 -16.65
CA CYS A 382 -0.46 14.28 -16.73
C CYS A 382 -1.28 14.90 -15.58
N GLN A 383 -2.42 14.30 -15.21
CA GLN A 383 -3.22 14.75 -14.06
C GLN A 383 -2.43 14.62 -12.74
N LEU A 384 -1.87 13.44 -12.49
CA LEU A 384 -1.12 13.15 -11.28
C LEU A 384 0.14 14.01 -11.16
N TRP A 385 0.91 14.15 -12.24
CA TRP A 385 2.10 14.99 -12.27
C TRP A 385 1.76 16.45 -12.02
N THR A 386 0.66 16.95 -12.60
CA THR A 386 0.19 18.32 -12.34
C THR A 386 -0.10 18.52 -10.85
N MET A 387 -0.92 17.66 -10.24
CA MET A 387 -1.27 17.80 -8.82
C MET A 387 -0.06 17.57 -7.90
N TYR A 388 0.86 16.69 -8.30
CA TYR A 388 2.11 16.45 -7.58
C TYR A 388 3.02 17.68 -7.58
N CYS A 389 3.22 18.33 -8.74
CA CYS A 389 3.97 19.57 -8.83
C CYS A 389 3.29 20.71 -8.07
N GLU A 390 1.96 20.85 -8.15
CA GLU A 390 1.23 21.87 -7.39
C GLU A 390 1.34 21.64 -5.88
N HIS A 391 1.32 20.38 -5.43
CA HIS A 391 1.60 20.05 -4.04
C HIS A 391 3.01 20.52 -3.64
N MET A 392 4.04 20.27 -4.47
CA MET A 392 5.40 20.77 -4.21
C MET A 392 5.48 22.30 -4.21
N VAL A 393 4.74 22.99 -5.09
CA VAL A 393 4.61 24.45 -5.08
C VAL A 393 4.02 24.93 -3.75
N SER A 394 2.98 24.25 -3.25
CA SER A 394 2.27 24.62 -2.01
C SER A 394 3.11 24.49 -0.74
N LEU A 395 4.15 23.65 -0.76
CA LEU A 395 5.10 23.49 0.35
C LEU A 395 6.05 24.69 0.48
N ASN A 396 6.13 25.55 -0.54
CA ASN A 396 7.01 26.71 -0.57
C ASN A 396 6.20 28.00 -0.37
N PRO A 397 6.71 28.97 0.42
CA PRO A 397 6.00 30.23 0.64
C PRO A 397 5.63 30.93 -0.68
N PRO A 398 4.37 31.41 -0.83
CA PRO A 398 3.95 32.09 -2.05
C PRO A 398 4.86 33.27 -2.41
N GLY A 399 5.30 33.33 -3.68
CA GLY A 399 6.17 34.40 -4.17
C GLY A 399 7.67 34.21 -3.90
N SER A 400 8.07 33.19 -3.12
CA SER A 400 9.50 32.83 -2.97
C SER A 400 10.11 32.35 -4.29
N GLU A 401 11.43 32.45 -4.44
CA GLU A 401 12.16 31.97 -5.63
C GLU A 401 11.88 30.49 -5.90
N GLN A 402 11.90 29.65 -4.86
CA GLN A 402 11.61 28.23 -4.98
C GLN A 402 10.15 27.98 -5.45
N ASN A 403 9.19 28.72 -4.91
CA ASN A 403 7.78 28.64 -5.33
C ASN A 403 7.61 29.01 -6.82
N GLN A 404 8.32 30.06 -7.28
CA GLN A 404 8.32 30.47 -8.67
C GLN A 404 8.97 29.43 -9.58
N LEU A 405 10.12 28.87 -9.17
CA LEU A 405 10.82 27.82 -9.92
C LEU A 405 9.94 26.58 -10.09
N CYS A 406 9.33 26.08 -9.02
CA CYS A 406 8.41 24.95 -9.08
C CYS A 406 7.22 25.23 -10.03
N THR A 407 6.69 26.45 -10.01
CA THR A 407 5.60 26.88 -10.90
C THR A 407 6.04 26.91 -12.37
N LEU A 408 7.27 27.38 -12.64
CA LEU A 408 7.85 27.39 -13.98
C LEU A 408 8.07 25.97 -14.51
N THR A 409 8.57 25.04 -13.69
CA THR A 409 8.73 23.63 -14.09
C THR A 409 7.40 23.01 -14.51
N LEU A 410 6.32 23.26 -13.77
CA LEU A 410 4.98 22.78 -14.13
C LEU A 410 4.45 23.45 -15.42
N THR A 411 4.80 24.71 -15.65
CA THR A 411 4.42 25.39 -16.89
C THR A 411 5.21 24.82 -18.08
N ASP A 412 6.51 24.57 -17.93
CA ASP A 412 7.38 23.94 -18.93
C ASP A 412 6.88 22.55 -19.32
N PHE A 413 6.41 21.75 -18.35
CA PHE A 413 5.76 20.47 -18.61
C PHE A 413 4.64 20.59 -19.66
N TRP A 414 3.70 21.50 -19.43
CA TRP A 414 2.53 21.66 -20.29
C TRP A 414 2.84 22.32 -21.63
N ILE A 415 3.82 23.23 -21.69
CA ILE A 415 4.32 23.78 -22.95
C ILE A 415 4.85 22.67 -23.86
N LYS A 416 5.51 21.65 -23.29
CA LYS A 416 6.06 20.55 -24.07
C LYS A 416 5.06 19.44 -24.38
N VAL A 417 4.08 19.16 -23.51
CA VAL A 417 3.06 18.10 -23.73
C VAL A 417 1.97 18.55 -24.70
N THR A 418 1.48 19.79 -24.59
CA THR A 418 0.34 20.30 -25.36
C THR A 418 0.49 20.15 -26.89
N PRO A 419 1.68 20.39 -27.51
CA PRO A 419 1.87 20.17 -28.94
C PRO A 419 1.60 18.73 -29.40
N GLY A 420 1.97 17.72 -28.59
CA GLY A 420 1.71 16.31 -28.91
C GLY A 420 0.21 15.98 -28.89
N ILE A 421 -0.53 16.56 -27.94
CA ILE A 421 -2.00 16.45 -27.88
C ILE A 421 -2.63 17.08 -29.13
N LEU A 422 -2.19 18.29 -29.50
CA LEU A 422 -2.68 19.00 -30.68
C LEU A 422 -2.43 18.18 -31.96
N GLN A 423 -1.23 17.61 -32.11
CA GLN A 423 -0.90 16.77 -33.26
C GLN A 423 -1.86 15.58 -33.40
N LEU A 424 -2.19 14.90 -32.30
CA LEU A 424 -3.16 13.80 -32.31
C LEU A 424 -4.59 14.26 -32.64
N VAL A 425 -5.03 15.40 -32.09
CA VAL A 425 -6.35 15.96 -32.42
C VAL A 425 -6.48 16.28 -33.91
N CYS A 426 -5.41 16.79 -34.53
CA CYS A 426 -5.40 17.12 -35.95
C CYS A 426 -5.26 15.91 -36.88
N HIS A 427 -4.96 14.71 -36.36
CA HIS A 427 -4.62 13.56 -37.18
C HIS A 427 -5.82 12.92 -37.91
N SER A 428 -6.94 12.68 -37.21
CA SER A 428 -8.15 12.12 -37.81
C SER A 428 -9.38 12.42 -36.97
N LYS A 429 -10.59 12.34 -37.54
CA LYS A 429 -11.85 12.56 -36.80
C LYS A 429 -11.96 11.70 -35.54
N VAL A 430 -11.66 10.40 -35.67
CA VAL A 430 -11.77 9.44 -34.55
C VAL A 430 -10.79 9.78 -33.43
N LEU A 431 -9.55 10.14 -33.79
CA LEU A 431 -8.55 10.57 -32.79
C LEU A 431 -8.91 11.91 -32.19
N ALA A 432 -9.44 12.86 -32.97
CA ALA A 432 -9.93 14.14 -32.48
C ALA A 432 -10.98 13.96 -31.39
N GLU A 433 -11.99 13.11 -31.63
CA GLU A 433 -13.06 12.84 -30.65
C GLU A 433 -12.52 12.14 -29.39
N MET A 434 -11.67 11.12 -29.56
CA MET A 434 -11.09 10.35 -28.46
C MET A 434 -10.15 11.20 -27.58
N VAL A 435 -9.21 11.92 -28.20
CA VAL A 435 -8.23 12.77 -27.51
C VAL A 435 -8.93 13.94 -26.84
N SER A 436 -9.91 14.57 -27.51
CA SER A 436 -10.71 15.65 -26.91
C SER A 436 -11.49 15.17 -25.69
N LEU A 437 -12.03 13.95 -25.71
CA LEU A 437 -12.69 13.36 -24.56
C LEU A 437 -11.74 13.19 -23.37
N HIS A 438 -10.56 12.60 -23.60
CA HIS A 438 -9.57 12.42 -22.54
C HIS A 438 -9.01 13.75 -22.02
N PHE A 439 -8.76 14.69 -22.91
CA PHE A 439 -8.22 16.00 -22.56
C PHE A 439 -9.23 16.82 -21.75
N LEU A 440 -10.51 16.79 -22.14
CA LEU A 440 -11.56 17.45 -21.37
C LEU A 440 -11.75 16.79 -19.99
N SER A 441 -11.69 15.45 -19.91
CA SER A 441 -11.71 14.75 -18.62
C SER A 441 -10.50 15.08 -17.73
N LEU A 442 -9.34 15.41 -18.32
CA LEU A 442 -8.21 15.95 -17.57
C LEU A 442 -8.52 17.35 -17.02
N MET A 443 -9.10 18.24 -17.84
CA MET A 443 -9.49 19.58 -17.38
C MET A 443 -10.50 19.51 -16.23
N GLU A 444 -11.50 18.64 -16.33
CA GLU A 444 -12.48 18.40 -15.27
C GLU A 444 -11.83 17.85 -13.98
N ALA A 445 -10.86 16.93 -14.11
CA ALA A 445 -10.12 16.41 -12.97
C ALA A 445 -9.31 17.50 -12.27
N LEU A 446 -8.61 18.36 -13.03
CA LEU A 446 -7.88 19.49 -12.50
C LEU A 446 -8.82 20.51 -11.84
N LEU A 447 -10.00 20.73 -12.41
CA LEU A 447 -11.03 21.61 -11.86
C LEU A 447 -11.54 21.09 -10.51
N GLU A 448 -11.84 19.80 -10.44
CA GLU A 448 -12.31 19.12 -9.23
C GLU A 448 -11.27 19.16 -8.11
N CYS A 449 -9.99 19.14 -8.47
CA CYS A 449 -8.87 19.27 -7.54
C CYS A 449 -8.51 20.73 -7.20
N ASN A 450 -9.26 21.71 -7.71
CA ASN A 450 -9.00 23.14 -7.53
C ASN A 450 -7.59 23.55 -8.01
N SER A 451 -7.16 23.00 -9.15
CA SER A 451 -5.83 23.25 -9.72
C SER A 451 -5.64 24.71 -10.07
N THR A 452 -4.53 25.29 -9.59
CA THR A 452 -4.19 26.69 -9.78
C THR A 452 -3.68 26.99 -11.19
N ILE A 453 -3.06 26.01 -11.85
CA ILE A 453 -2.51 26.18 -13.19
C ILE A 453 -3.58 26.07 -14.28
N LEU A 454 -4.69 25.38 -14.02
CA LEU A 454 -5.76 25.19 -15.01
C LEU A 454 -6.24 26.53 -15.58
N ALA A 455 -6.52 27.53 -14.73
CA ALA A 455 -6.96 28.85 -15.17
C ALA A 455 -5.98 29.53 -16.15
N ARG A 456 -4.68 29.27 -16.01
CA ARG A 456 -3.63 29.80 -16.90
C ARG A 456 -3.56 29.05 -18.23
N LEU A 457 -3.90 27.76 -18.22
CA LEU A 457 -3.84 26.89 -19.39
C LEU A 457 -5.14 26.91 -20.22
N LEU A 458 -6.29 27.22 -19.61
CA LEU A 458 -7.59 27.28 -20.27
C LEU A 458 -7.60 28.09 -21.59
N PRO A 459 -7.01 29.30 -21.67
CA PRO A 459 -6.98 30.06 -22.92
C PRO A 459 -6.21 29.36 -24.05
N MET A 460 -5.16 28.60 -23.70
CA MET A 460 -4.35 27.84 -24.65
C MET A 460 -5.03 26.53 -25.07
N TRP A 461 -5.67 25.84 -24.13
CA TRP A 461 -6.25 24.52 -24.35
C TRP A 461 -7.61 24.56 -25.03
N THR A 462 -8.37 25.63 -24.84
CA THR A 462 -9.69 25.77 -25.48
C THR A 462 -9.58 25.69 -27.02
N PRO A 463 -8.68 26.44 -27.70
CA PRO A 463 -8.47 26.30 -29.14
C PRO A 463 -8.03 24.89 -29.59
N VAL A 464 -7.27 24.15 -28.76
CA VAL A 464 -6.82 22.78 -29.09
C VAL A 464 -8.02 21.86 -29.31
N LEU A 465 -9.06 21.95 -28.47
CA LEU A 465 -10.28 21.14 -28.62
C LEU A 465 -11.08 21.43 -29.90
N TYR A 466 -10.93 22.63 -30.48
CA TYR A 466 -11.59 23.02 -31.74
C TYR A 466 -10.69 22.85 -32.98
N SER A 467 -9.47 22.34 -32.81
CA SER A 467 -8.47 22.34 -33.89
C SER A 467 -8.83 21.40 -35.05
N TYR A 468 -9.64 20.36 -34.80
CA TYR A 468 -10.17 19.53 -35.87
C TYR A 468 -11.38 20.20 -36.54
N GLN A 469 -11.15 20.83 -37.70
CA GLN A 469 -12.19 21.43 -38.55
C GLN A 469 -13.08 22.49 -37.85
N GLY A 470 -12.67 23.06 -36.71
CA GLY A 470 -13.46 24.03 -35.96
C GLY A 470 -14.68 23.44 -35.25
N HIS A 471 -14.82 22.10 -35.20
CA HIS A 471 -16.01 21.44 -34.66
C HIS A 471 -15.69 20.59 -33.44
N LEU A 472 -16.34 20.91 -32.32
CA LEU A 472 -16.39 20.07 -31.13
C LEU A 472 -17.82 19.48 -30.97
N PRO A 473 -17.98 18.17 -30.71
CA PRO A 473 -19.28 17.55 -30.46
C PRO A 473 -20.07 18.27 -29.34
N SER A 474 -21.39 18.41 -29.50
CA SER A 474 -22.22 19.20 -28.58
C SER A 474 -22.11 18.76 -27.12
N GLN A 475 -22.00 17.46 -26.85
CA GLN A 475 -21.81 16.95 -25.48
C GLN A 475 -20.49 17.42 -24.85
N LEU A 476 -19.40 17.46 -25.63
CA LEU A 476 -18.10 17.96 -25.16
C LEU A 476 -18.11 19.48 -25.01
N LYS A 477 -18.85 20.21 -25.85
CA LYS A 477 -19.03 21.67 -25.71
C LYS A 477 -19.66 22.04 -24.38
N VAL A 478 -20.72 21.35 -23.96
CA VAL A 478 -21.39 21.62 -22.67
C VAL A 478 -20.45 21.39 -21.49
N ARG A 479 -19.68 20.30 -21.53
CA ARG A 479 -18.69 19.98 -20.51
C ARG A 479 -17.54 21.01 -20.46
N LEU A 480 -17.05 21.44 -21.62
CA LEU A 480 -16.06 22.51 -21.72
C LEU A 480 -16.60 23.84 -21.17
N GLN A 481 -17.85 24.18 -21.49
CA GLN A 481 -18.49 25.39 -20.96
C GLN A 481 -18.54 25.36 -19.43
N ALA A 482 -18.85 24.22 -18.82
CA ALA A 482 -18.82 24.07 -17.36
C ALA A 482 -17.42 24.32 -16.76
N CYS A 483 -16.34 23.96 -17.46
CA CYS A 483 -14.98 24.30 -17.03
C CYS A 483 -14.67 25.80 -17.18
N LEU A 484 -15.19 26.45 -18.22
CA LEU A 484 -14.98 27.88 -18.48
C LEU A 484 -15.77 28.77 -17.53
N ASP A 485 -16.96 28.34 -17.14
CA ASP A 485 -17.85 29.08 -16.23
C ASP A 485 -17.48 28.93 -14.76
N TRP A 486 -16.50 28.07 -14.45
CA TRP A 486 -16.11 27.80 -13.07
C TRP A 486 -15.37 28.99 -12.47
N LEU A 487 -15.80 29.36 -11.26
CA LEU A 487 -15.19 30.41 -10.46
C LEU A 487 -14.41 29.77 -9.31
N PRO A 488 -13.15 30.19 -9.07
CA PRO A 488 -12.40 29.73 -7.91
C PRO A 488 -13.16 30.03 -6.61
N PRO A 489 -13.29 29.05 -5.69
CA PRO A 489 -13.89 29.32 -4.39
C PRO A 489 -13.07 30.37 -3.64
N LEU A 490 -13.75 31.22 -2.87
CA LEU A 490 -13.08 32.10 -1.90
C LEU A 490 -12.36 31.20 -0.87
N GLN A 491 -11.27 31.68 -0.26
CA GLN A 491 -10.48 30.84 0.65
C GLN A 491 -10.87 31.10 2.11
N THR A 492 -11.87 30.37 2.63
CA THR A 492 -12.08 30.21 4.07
C THR A 492 -11.41 28.93 4.59
N ARG A 493 -11.26 28.83 5.92
CA ARG A 493 -10.68 27.64 6.58
C ARG A 493 -11.53 26.38 6.38
N GLU A 494 -12.85 26.52 6.34
CA GLU A 494 -13.79 25.41 6.08
C GLU A 494 -13.70 24.95 4.62
N GLU A 495 -13.56 25.89 3.67
CA GLU A 495 -13.35 25.57 2.26
C GLU A 495 -12.00 24.89 2.01
N ALA A 496 -10.94 25.26 2.73
CA ALA A 496 -9.64 24.57 2.63
C ALA A 496 -9.72 23.10 3.07
N ALA A 497 -10.45 22.82 4.16
CA ALA A 497 -10.70 21.45 4.61
C ALA A 497 -11.57 20.68 3.59
N PHE A 498 -12.58 21.34 3.01
CA PHE A 498 -13.41 20.78 1.96
C PHE A 498 -12.61 20.43 0.69
N ILE A 499 -11.70 21.31 0.25
CA ILE A 499 -10.80 21.08 -0.88
C ILE A 499 -9.91 19.87 -0.63
N SER A 500 -9.32 19.75 0.57
CA SER A 500 -8.53 18.58 0.96
C SER A 500 -9.37 17.28 0.88
N SER A 501 -10.62 17.34 1.31
CA SER A 501 -11.54 16.19 1.23
C SER A 501 -11.88 15.79 -0.21
N ASN A 502 -12.05 16.77 -1.12
CA ASN A 502 -12.33 16.51 -2.53
C ASN A 502 -11.10 15.93 -3.24
N PHE A 503 -9.91 16.44 -2.90
CA PHE A 503 -8.67 15.90 -3.42
C PHE A 503 -8.47 14.42 -3.04
N LEU A 504 -8.73 14.06 -1.78
CA LEU A 504 -8.68 12.66 -1.34
C LEU A 504 -9.71 11.79 -2.07
N LYS A 505 -10.96 12.26 -2.22
CA LYS A 505 -12.01 11.55 -2.98
C LYS A 505 -11.65 11.38 -4.46
N TRP A 506 -11.03 12.39 -5.06
CA TRP A 506 -10.52 12.31 -6.43
C TRP A 506 -9.44 11.25 -6.54
N LEU A 507 -8.45 11.23 -5.63
CA LEU A 507 -7.41 10.20 -5.60
C LEU A 507 -7.99 8.80 -5.46
N GLN A 508 -8.97 8.59 -4.57
CA GLN A 508 -9.64 7.29 -4.39
C GLN A 508 -10.38 6.83 -5.65
N ARG A 509 -11.12 7.74 -6.32
CA ARG A 509 -11.80 7.41 -7.59
C ARG A 509 -10.81 7.16 -8.72
N LEU A 510 -9.73 7.93 -8.78
CA LEU A 510 -8.67 7.74 -9.78
C LEU A 510 -7.97 6.40 -9.58
N GLN A 511 -7.59 6.07 -8.35
CA GLN A 511 -7.03 4.78 -7.97
C GLN A 511 -7.95 3.62 -8.39
N PHE A 512 -9.26 3.72 -8.11
CA PHE A 512 -10.22 2.72 -8.55
C PHE A 512 -10.26 2.59 -10.08
N LYS A 513 -10.33 3.72 -10.79
CA LYS A 513 -10.36 3.77 -12.26
C LYS A 513 -9.09 3.16 -12.88
N MET A 514 -7.92 3.47 -12.32
CA MET A 514 -6.64 2.87 -12.73
C MET A 514 -6.67 1.35 -12.55
N GLY A 515 -7.18 0.88 -11.40
CA GLY A 515 -7.32 -0.56 -11.14
C GLY A 515 -8.25 -1.27 -12.12
N GLN A 516 -9.40 -0.68 -12.44
CA GLN A 516 -10.34 -1.24 -13.41
C GLN A 516 -9.74 -1.36 -14.82
N ILE A 517 -8.97 -0.36 -15.25
CA ILE A 517 -8.35 -0.37 -16.59
C ILE A 517 -7.22 -1.40 -16.65
N GLU A 518 -6.42 -1.54 -15.60
CA GLU A 518 -5.43 -2.62 -15.53
C GLU A 518 -6.07 -4.01 -15.53
N LEU A 519 -7.18 -4.21 -14.81
CA LEU A 519 -7.93 -5.46 -14.84
C LEU A 519 -8.42 -5.79 -16.26
N GLN A 520 -8.98 -4.80 -16.97
CA GLN A 520 -9.42 -4.95 -18.36
C GLN A 520 -8.25 -5.27 -19.30
N SER A 521 -7.15 -4.52 -19.22
CA SER A 521 -5.96 -4.74 -20.03
C SER A 521 -5.32 -6.11 -19.76
N SER A 522 -5.26 -6.51 -18.49
CA SER A 522 -4.76 -7.82 -18.06
C SER A 522 -5.61 -8.97 -18.62
N ALA A 523 -6.93 -8.90 -18.43
CA ALA A 523 -7.85 -9.94 -18.89
C ALA A 523 -7.78 -10.11 -20.41
N ALA A 524 -7.73 -9.00 -21.16
CA ALA A 524 -7.60 -9.05 -22.62
C ALA A 524 -6.26 -9.63 -23.07
N THR A 525 -5.16 -9.31 -22.39
CA THR A 525 -3.82 -9.80 -22.78
C THR A 525 -3.72 -11.34 -22.71
N GLN A 526 -4.46 -11.98 -21.79
CA GLN A 526 -4.50 -13.45 -21.69
C GLN A 526 -5.12 -14.15 -22.92
N PHE A 527 -5.92 -13.44 -23.72
CA PHE A 527 -6.55 -14.01 -24.92
C PHE A 527 -5.76 -13.78 -26.21
N TYR A 528 -4.78 -12.87 -26.21
CA TYR A 528 -4.02 -12.47 -27.40
C TYR A 528 -2.54 -12.89 -27.38
N SER A 529 -2.13 -13.75 -26.45
CA SER A 529 -0.81 -14.40 -26.47
C SER A 529 -0.84 -15.60 -27.45
N VAL A 530 -0.68 -15.32 -28.73
CA VAL A 530 -0.39 -16.31 -29.79
C VAL A 530 0.96 -15.98 -30.42
#